data_AF-A0A7X9J7B9-F1
#
_entry.id   AF-A0A7X9J7B9-F1
#
_cell.length_a   1.000
_cell.length_b   1.000
_cell.length_c   1.000
_cell.angle_alpha   90.00
_cell.angle_beta   90.00
_cell.angle_gamma   90.00
#
_symmetry.space_group_name_H-M   'P 1'
#
loop_
_entity.id
_entity.type
_entity.pdbx_description
1 polymer ?
#
loop_
_entity_poly.entity_id
_entity_poly.type
_entity_poly.pdbx_seq_one_letter_code
_entity_poly.pdbx_strand_id
1 'polypeptide(L)'
;MKFIFGLLAGLVRFVFHAILLAFVLALLAVAGFIYFKGNQPMQVAQVPAGMTYWQFMSDRLDAAQEVEPKRCGVGRLVTFGVLAPVYSVVYANIGLHPGGFLDRISQDDQNIPTGVEDILWHNIPDLWWKVFEKISWSMLARHTPACNFRPVEIAGH
;
A
#
# COMPACT_ATOMS: atom_id res chain seq x y z
N MET A 1 25.22 44.84 5.85
CA MET A 1 25.53 43.39 5.97
C MET A 1 24.61 42.64 6.93
N LYS A 2 24.45 43.04 8.21
CA LYS A 2 23.55 42.34 9.18
C LYS A 2 22.08 42.23 8.73
N PHE A 3 21.53 43.27 8.09
CA PHE A 3 20.13 43.30 7.64
C PHE A 3 19.84 42.31 6.48
N ILE A 4 20.76 42.20 5.53
CA ILE A 4 20.67 41.27 4.39
C ILE A 4 20.78 39.82 4.88
N PHE A 5 21.68 39.54 5.82
CA PHE A 5 21.83 38.21 6.43
C PHE A 5 20.58 37.79 7.22
N GLY A 6 19.93 38.72 7.94
CA GLY A 6 18.68 38.47 8.65
C GLY A 6 17.49 38.17 7.72
N LEU A 7 17.38 38.90 6.60
CA LEU A 7 16.36 38.65 5.57
C LEU A 7 16.56 37.29 4.88
N LEU A 8 17.80 36.93 4.56
CA LEU A 8 18.12 35.64 3.93
C LEU A 8 17.82 34.47 4.87
N ALA A 9 18.20 34.58 6.15
CA ALA A 9 17.89 33.58 7.16
C ALA A 9 16.37 33.45 7.40
N GLY A 10 15.63 34.58 7.40
CA GLY A 10 14.18 34.58 7.49
C GLY A 10 13.51 33.86 6.30
N LEU A 11 13.98 34.13 5.08
CA LEU A 11 13.48 33.48 3.87
C LEU A 11 13.77 31.98 3.85
N VAL A 12 14.99 31.56 4.22
CA VAL A 12 15.34 30.13 4.32
C VAL A 12 14.46 29.43 5.36
N ARG A 13 14.26 30.05 6.52
CA ARG A 13 13.38 29.49 7.57
C ARG A 13 11.94 29.38 7.07
N PHE A 14 11.43 30.41 6.40
CA PHE A 14 10.08 30.40 5.83
C PHE A 14 9.91 29.28 4.80
N VAL A 15 10.82 29.17 3.82
CA VAL A 15 10.80 28.11 2.81
C VAL A 15 10.88 26.73 3.45
N PHE A 16 11.75 26.55 4.44
CA PHE A 16 11.85 25.28 5.17
C PHE A 16 10.54 24.90 5.87
N HIS A 17 9.89 25.84 6.58
CA HIS A 17 8.61 25.58 7.24
C HIS A 17 7.49 25.32 6.23
N ALA A 18 7.52 26.01 5.08
CA ALA A 18 6.56 25.78 4.00
C ALA A 18 6.70 24.37 3.39
N ILE A 19 7.94 23.92 3.14
CA ILE A 19 8.21 22.56 2.66
C ILE A 19 7.76 21.53 3.69
N LEU A 20 8.09 21.73 4.97
CA LEU A 20 7.69 20.82 6.04
C LEU A 20 6.17 20.75 6.17
N LEU A 21 5.48 21.89 6.12
CA LEU A 21 4.01 21.94 6.14
C LEU A 21 3.42 21.21 4.94
N ALA A 22 3.94 21.44 3.73
CA ALA A 22 3.47 20.76 2.52
C ALA A 22 3.66 19.23 2.63
N PHE A 23 4.80 18.78 3.17
CA PHE A 23 5.06 17.37 3.40
C PHE A 23 4.08 16.76 4.42
N VAL A 24 3.83 17.44 5.54
CA VAL A 24 2.86 16.99 6.55
C VAL A 24 1.45 16.91 5.95
N LEU A 25 1.03 17.91 5.18
CA LEU A 25 -0.27 17.91 4.51
C LEU A 25 -0.39 16.76 3.50
N ALA A 26 0.68 16.48 2.74
CA ALA A 26 0.71 15.35 1.82
C ALA A 26 0.56 14.00 2.55
N LEU A 27 1.26 13.81 3.67
CA LEU A 27 1.12 12.61 4.49
C LEU A 27 -0.30 12.44 5.05
N LEU A 28 -0.91 13.53 5.53
CA LEU A 28 -2.29 13.51 6.02
C LEU A 28 -3.28 13.20 4.89
N ALA A 29 -3.06 13.73 3.68
CA ALA A 29 -3.89 13.43 2.52
C ALA A 29 -3.80 11.94 2.14
N VAL A 30 -2.59 11.36 2.11
CA VAL A 30 -2.39 9.93 1.85
C VAL A 30 -3.03 9.08 2.95
N ALA A 31 -2.83 9.42 4.22
CA ALA A 31 -3.45 8.70 5.34
C ALA A 31 -4.99 8.76 5.28
N GLY A 32 -5.55 9.94 4.99
CA GLY A 32 -6.99 10.12 4.81
C GLY A 32 -7.54 9.32 3.63
N PHE A 33 -6.80 9.28 2.51
CA PHE A 33 -7.15 8.44 1.35
C PHE A 33 -7.16 6.95 1.70
N ILE A 34 -6.11 6.44 2.35
CA ILE A 34 -6.02 5.04 2.81
C ILE A 34 -7.15 4.72 3.78
N TYR A 35 -7.44 5.61 4.73
CA TYR A 35 -8.54 5.43 5.67
C TYR A 35 -9.89 5.34 4.95
N PHE A 36 -10.17 6.28 4.05
CA PHE A 36 -11.41 6.29 3.27
C PHE A 36 -11.56 5.05 2.40
N LYS A 37 -10.54 4.69 1.62
CA LYS A 37 -10.55 3.52 0.75
C LYS A 37 -10.60 2.22 1.55
N GLY A 38 -9.92 2.14 2.69
CA GLY A 38 -9.89 0.95 3.51
C GLY A 38 -11.23 0.58 4.15
N ASN A 39 -12.14 1.55 4.29
CA ASN A 39 -13.52 1.33 4.73
C ASN A 39 -14.48 0.94 3.59
N GLN A 40 -14.03 0.94 2.34
CA GLN A 40 -14.81 0.44 1.21
C GLN A 40 -14.61 -1.08 1.05
N PRO A 41 -15.58 -1.78 0.43
CA PRO A 41 -15.38 -3.19 0.06
C PRO A 41 -14.16 -3.36 -0.83
N MET A 42 -13.35 -4.39 -0.55
CA MET A 42 -12.16 -4.68 -1.36
C MET A 42 -12.54 -5.09 -2.77
N GLN A 43 -11.68 -4.75 -3.74
CA GLN A 43 -11.90 -5.02 -5.17
C GLN A 43 -11.14 -6.25 -5.67
N VAL A 44 -10.99 -7.25 -4.80
CA VAL A 44 -10.29 -8.50 -5.10
C VAL A 44 -11.32 -9.63 -5.18
N ALA A 45 -11.41 -10.29 -6.33
CA ALA A 45 -12.48 -11.24 -6.63
C ALA A 45 -12.58 -12.44 -5.66
N GLN A 46 -11.49 -12.78 -4.97
CA GLN A 46 -11.44 -13.90 -4.04
C GLN A 46 -11.76 -13.51 -2.59
N VAL A 47 -11.90 -12.21 -2.30
CA VAL A 47 -12.27 -11.71 -0.96
C VAL A 47 -13.76 -11.98 -0.73
N PRO A 48 -14.18 -12.38 0.50
CA PRO A 48 -15.59 -12.50 0.83
C PRO A 48 -16.39 -11.22 0.51
N ALA A 49 -17.59 -11.38 -0.05
CA ALA A 49 -18.39 -10.26 -0.52
C ALA A 49 -18.64 -9.23 0.60
N GLY A 50 -18.34 -7.95 0.31
CA GLY A 50 -18.56 -6.85 1.24
C GLY A 50 -17.48 -6.67 2.32
N MET A 51 -16.47 -7.55 2.38
CA MET A 51 -15.36 -7.37 3.32
C MET A 51 -14.53 -6.14 2.95
N THR A 52 -14.35 -5.26 3.93
CA THR A 52 -13.49 -4.07 3.83
C THR A 52 -12.02 -4.43 4.05
N TYR A 53 -11.12 -3.57 3.60
CA TYR A 53 -9.68 -3.78 3.81
C TYR A 53 -9.32 -3.83 5.30
N TRP A 54 -9.96 -3.01 6.13
CA TRP A 54 -9.71 -3.01 7.57
C TRP A 54 -10.17 -4.30 8.25
N GLN A 55 -11.32 -4.85 7.84
CA GLN A 55 -11.79 -6.15 8.33
C GLN A 55 -10.83 -7.27 7.90
N PHE A 56 -10.40 -7.26 6.64
CA PHE A 56 -9.38 -8.19 6.16
C PHE A 56 -8.11 -8.11 7.01
N MET A 57 -7.56 -6.91 7.22
CA MET A 57 -6.33 -6.74 8.00
C MET A 57 -6.50 -7.17 9.46
N SER A 58 -7.64 -6.88 10.09
CA SER A 58 -7.95 -7.35 11.45
C SER A 58 -7.92 -8.88 11.50
N ASP A 59 -8.64 -9.53 10.59
CA ASP A 59 -8.69 -10.99 10.52
C ASP A 59 -7.30 -11.61 10.27
N ARG A 60 -6.46 -10.98 9.43
CA ARG A 60 -5.07 -11.43 9.20
C ARG A 60 -4.17 -11.22 10.42
N LEU A 61 -4.39 -10.17 11.21
CA LEU A 61 -3.66 -9.94 12.47
C LEU A 61 -4.00 -11.02 13.49
N ASP A 62 -5.27 -11.39 13.61
CA ASP A 62 -5.74 -12.46 14.51
C ASP A 62 -5.18 -13.81 14.08
N ALA A 63 -5.31 -14.15 12.79
CA ALA A 63 -4.79 -15.41 12.23
C ALA A 63 -3.25 -15.55 12.40
N ALA A 64 -2.52 -14.44 12.41
CA ALA A 64 -1.07 -14.45 12.64
C ALA A 64 -0.68 -14.79 14.09
N GLN A 65 -1.58 -14.60 15.05
CA GLN A 65 -1.36 -14.96 16.46
C GLN A 65 -1.71 -16.42 16.75
N GLU A 66 -2.64 -16.98 15.96
CA GLU A 66 -3.09 -18.37 16.07
C GLU A 66 -2.12 -19.36 15.44
N VAL A 67 -1.34 -18.95 14.43
CA VAL A 67 -0.42 -19.86 13.73
C VAL A 67 0.76 -20.28 14.63
N GLU A 68 1.01 -21.59 14.69
CA GLU A 68 2.18 -22.13 15.36
C GLU A 68 3.29 -22.49 14.34
N PRO A 69 4.54 -22.05 14.58
CA PRO A 69 4.99 -21.21 15.68
C PRO A 69 4.66 -19.72 15.46
N LYS A 70 4.33 -18.96 16.52
CA LYS A 70 3.92 -17.53 16.43
C LYS A 70 4.86 -16.62 15.63
N ARG A 71 6.18 -16.88 15.70
CA ARG A 71 7.20 -16.16 14.92
C ARG A 71 6.94 -16.19 13.42
N CYS A 72 6.29 -17.25 12.94
CA CYS A 72 5.95 -17.44 11.55
C CYS A 72 4.91 -16.41 11.09
N GLY A 73 3.82 -16.27 11.85
CA GLY A 73 2.76 -15.34 11.49
C GLY A 73 3.17 -13.88 11.64
N VAL A 74 3.85 -13.55 12.74
CA VAL A 74 4.43 -12.21 12.93
C VAL A 74 5.44 -11.91 11.82
N GLY A 75 6.32 -12.86 11.47
CA GLY A 75 7.29 -12.70 10.39
C GLY A 75 6.64 -12.45 9.03
N ARG A 76 5.51 -13.11 8.75
CA ARG A 76 4.73 -12.90 7.52
C ARG A 76 4.11 -11.49 7.49
N LEU A 77 3.54 -11.00 8.59
CA LEU A 77 3.00 -9.65 8.70
C LEU A 77 4.09 -8.57 8.59
N VAL A 78 5.25 -8.79 9.20
CA VAL A 78 6.40 -7.86 9.11
C VAL A 78 6.91 -7.80 7.67
N THR A 79 7.08 -8.95 7.02
CA THR A 79 7.45 -9.02 5.61
C THR A 79 6.43 -8.26 4.74
N PHE A 80 5.13 -8.46 4.98
CA PHE A 80 4.07 -7.71 4.31
C PHE A 80 4.22 -6.20 4.54
N GLY A 81 4.40 -5.74 5.78
CA GLY A 81 4.52 -4.32 6.11
C GLY A 81 5.71 -3.62 5.43
N VAL A 82 6.79 -4.36 5.16
CA VAL A 82 7.96 -3.84 4.44
C VAL A 82 7.76 -3.90 2.93
N LEU A 83 7.30 -5.04 2.40
CA LEU A 83 7.26 -5.30 0.96
C LEU A 83 6.03 -4.68 0.29
N ALA A 84 4.84 -4.78 0.86
CA ALA A 84 3.61 -4.36 0.19
C ALA A 84 3.61 -2.88 -0.22
N PRO A 85 4.06 -1.92 0.61
CA PRO A 85 4.16 -0.53 0.19
C PRO A 85 5.08 -0.35 -1.02
N VAL A 86 6.26 -0.99 -1.00
CA VAL A 86 7.25 -0.88 -2.10
C VAL A 86 6.73 -1.53 -3.38
N TYR A 87 6.27 -2.78 -3.29
CA TYR A 87 5.76 -3.52 -4.44
C TYR A 87 4.52 -2.87 -5.04
N SER A 88 3.64 -2.27 -4.23
CA SER A 88 2.45 -1.58 -4.76
C SER A 88 2.80 -0.40 -5.67
N VAL A 89 3.83 0.38 -5.31
CA VAL A 89 4.32 1.48 -6.15
C VAL A 89 5.02 0.96 -7.39
N VAL A 90 5.89 -0.04 -7.25
CA VAL A 90 6.64 -0.63 -8.37
C VAL A 90 5.67 -1.27 -9.39
N TYR A 91 4.72 -2.07 -8.94
CA TYR A 91 3.75 -2.75 -9.81
C TYR A 91 2.79 -1.77 -10.48
N ALA A 92 2.30 -0.75 -9.76
CA ALA A 92 1.52 0.32 -10.39
C ALA A 92 2.35 1.05 -11.46
N ASN A 93 3.63 1.33 -11.20
CA ASN A 93 4.49 1.98 -12.18
C ASN A 93 4.77 1.12 -13.41
N ILE A 94 4.96 -0.19 -13.25
CA ILE A 94 5.13 -1.14 -14.36
C ILE A 94 3.89 -1.14 -15.25
N GLY A 95 2.69 -1.26 -14.66
CA GLY A 95 1.44 -1.25 -15.42
C GLY A 95 1.17 0.06 -16.15
N LEU A 96 1.59 1.20 -15.59
CA LEU A 96 1.51 2.51 -16.25
C LEU A 96 2.51 2.68 -17.40
N HIS A 97 3.60 1.91 -17.41
CA HIS A 97 4.70 2.06 -18.38
C HIS A 97 5.18 0.70 -18.92
N PRO A 98 4.32 -0.04 -19.65
CA PRO A 98 4.72 -1.32 -20.23
C PRO A 98 5.85 -1.14 -21.23
N GLY A 99 6.76 -2.11 -21.29
CA GLY A 99 7.98 -2.07 -22.08
C GLY A 99 9.07 -1.13 -21.54
N GLY A 100 8.83 -0.46 -20.40
CA GLY A 100 9.81 0.35 -19.68
C GLY A 100 10.92 -0.48 -19.02
N PHE A 101 11.90 0.19 -18.39
CA PHE A 101 13.03 -0.50 -17.76
C PHE A 101 12.59 -1.49 -16.68
N LEU A 102 11.72 -1.07 -15.76
CA LEU A 102 11.24 -1.93 -14.67
C LEU A 102 10.44 -3.13 -15.18
N ASP A 103 9.63 -2.96 -16.22
CA ASP A 103 8.88 -4.05 -16.84
C ASP A 103 9.82 -5.13 -17.41
N ARG A 104 10.86 -4.71 -18.15
CA ARG A 104 11.83 -5.63 -18.76
C ARG A 104 12.67 -6.44 -17.76
N ILE A 105 12.91 -5.90 -16.57
CA ILE A 105 13.68 -6.59 -15.52
C ILE A 105 12.80 -7.30 -14.50
N SER A 106 11.48 -7.13 -14.57
CA SER A 106 10.54 -7.77 -13.67
C SER A 106 10.06 -9.11 -14.24
N GLN A 107 9.71 -10.02 -13.35
CA GLN A 107 9.00 -11.23 -13.75
C GLN A 107 7.51 -10.92 -13.87
N ASP A 108 6.83 -11.65 -14.75
CA ASP A 108 5.37 -11.58 -14.88
C ASP A 108 4.72 -12.00 -13.54
N ASP A 109 3.91 -11.11 -12.98
CA ASP A 109 3.20 -11.31 -11.71
C ASP A 109 1.74 -10.89 -11.86
N GLN A 110 0.83 -11.74 -11.40
CA GLN A 110 -0.63 -11.54 -11.51
C GLN A 110 -1.14 -10.28 -10.79
N ASN A 111 -0.36 -9.70 -9.89
CA ASN A 111 -0.69 -8.47 -9.19
C ASN A 111 -0.34 -7.21 -9.98
N ILE A 112 0.48 -7.32 -11.04
CA ILE A 112 0.78 -6.20 -11.94
C ILE A 112 -0.48 -5.91 -12.78
N PRO A 113 -0.99 -4.66 -12.78
CA PRO A 113 -2.15 -4.31 -13.58
C PRO A 113 -1.75 -4.18 -15.06
N THR A 114 -2.64 -4.60 -15.96
CA THR A 114 -2.47 -4.50 -17.42
C THR A 114 -3.57 -3.64 -18.03
N GLY A 115 -3.32 -2.99 -19.16
CA GLY A 115 -4.33 -2.16 -19.84
C GLY A 115 -4.65 -0.86 -19.10
N VAL A 116 -3.67 -0.30 -18.40
CA VAL A 116 -3.82 0.92 -17.57
C VAL A 116 -2.88 2.05 -18.02
N GLU A 117 -2.29 1.94 -19.20
CA GLU A 117 -1.28 2.85 -19.74
C GLU A 117 -1.80 4.27 -19.94
N ASP A 118 -3.06 4.37 -20.38
CA ASP A 118 -3.72 5.64 -20.72
C ASP A 118 -4.60 6.18 -19.58
N ILE A 119 -4.37 5.72 -18.35
CA ILE A 119 -5.19 6.16 -17.21
C ILE A 119 -4.90 7.62 -16.86
N LEU A 120 -5.96 8.38 -16.59
CA LEU A 120 -5.84 9.78 -16.16
C LEU A 120 -5.13 9.88 -14.81
N TRP A 121 -4.30 10.91 -14.64
CA TRP A 121 -3.45 11.08 -13.44
C TRP A 121 -4.23 11.04 -12.12
N HIS A 122 -5.46 11.55 -12.09
CA HIS A 122 -6.29 11.59 -10.88
C HIS A 122 -6.85 10.22 -10.48
N ASN A 123 -6.80 9.23 -11.39
CA ASN A 123 -7.19 7.84 -11.11
C ASN A 123 -5.99 6.96 -10.69
N ILE A 124 -4.77 7.48 -10.76
CA ILE A 124 -3.56 6.77 -10.31
C ILE A 124 -3.65 6.36 -8.83
N PRO A 125 -4.14 7.20 -7.89
CA PRO A 125 -4.32 6.77 -6.50
C PRO A 125 -5.24 5.56 -6.36
N ASP A 126 -6.33 5.50 -7.13
CA ASP A 126 -7.24 4.35 -7.14
C ASP A 126 -6.61 3.11 -7.76
N LEU A 127 -5.81 3.27 -8.82
CA LEU A 127 -5.02 2.17 -9.39
C LEU A 127 -4.04 1.60 -8.36
N TRP A 128 -3.27 2.48 -7.71
CA TRP A 128 -2.33 2.10 -6.66
C TRP A 128 -3.04 1.34 -5.53
N TRP A 129 -4.20 1.83 -5.08
CA TRP A 129 -5.00 1.15 -4.05
C TRP A 129 -5.43 -0.26 -4.47
N LYS A 130 -5.92 -0.44 -5.71
CA LYS A 130 -6.30 -1.76 -6.23
C LYS A 130 -5.12 -2.73 -6.27
N VAL A 131 -3.95 -2.25 -6.68
CA VAL A 131 -2.70 -3.05 -6.67
C VAL A 131 -2.32 -3.41 -5.23
N PHE A 132 -2.40 -2.46 -4.31
CA PHE A 132 -2.12 -2.69 -2.89
C PHE A 132 -3.05 -3.74 -2.26
N GLU A 133 -4.35 -3.70 -2.55
CA GLU A 133 -5.32 -4.73 -2.10
C GLU A 133 -4.97 -6.11 -2.66
N LYS A 134 -4.66 -6.21 -3.95
CA LYS A 134 -4.27 -7.48 -4.59
C LYS A 134 -3.00 -8.06 -3.98
N ILE A 135 -1.98 -7.24 -3.78
CA ILE A 135 -0.73 -7.64 -3.12
C ILE A 135 -1.03 -8.13 -1.70
N SER A 136 -1.81 -7.36 -0.93
CA SER A 136 -2.19 -7.72 0.44
C SER A 136 -2.89 -9.07 0.51
N TRP A 137 -3.84 -9.30 -0.38
CA TRP A 137 -4.51 -10.60 -0.52
C TRP A 137 -3.50 -11.70 -0.86
N SER A 138 -2.68 -11.51 -1.89
CA SER A 138 -1.71 -12.52 -2.33
C SER A 138 -0.69 -12.87 -1.25
N MET A 139 -0.27 -11.89 -0.44
CA MET A 139 0.73 -12.06 0.61
C MET A 139 0.16 -12.63 1.90
N LEU A 140 -1.10 -12.36 2.26
CA LEU A 140 -1.66 -12.72 3.57
C LEU A 140 -2.80 -13.76 3.53
N ALA A 141 -3.46 -13.94 2.38
CA ALA A 141 -4.55 -14.92 2.23
C ALA A 141 -4.11 -16.19 1.49
N ARG A 142 -3.11 -16.10 0.60
CA ARG A 142 -2.66 -17.26 -0.18
C ARG A 142 -2.02 -18.32 0.72
N HIS A 143 -2.37 -19.57 0.48
CA HIS A 143 -1.76 -20.72 1.15
C HIS A 143 -0.29 -20.85 0.72
N THR A 144 0.62 -20.98 1.68
CA THR A 144 2.06 -21.18 1.47
C THR A 144 2.53 -22.43 2.22
N PRO A 145 3.45 -23.24 1.69
CA PRO A 145 3.82 -24.51 2.31
C PRO A 145 4.38 -24.40 3.74
N ALA A 146 4.92 -23.23 4.11
CA ALA A 146 5.62 -23.04 5.38
C ALA A 146 4.77 -22.38 6.49
N CYS A 147 3.84 -21.48 6.15
CA CYS A 147 3.16 -20.65 7.13
C CYS A 147 1.74 -20.31 6.72
N ASN A 148 0.77 -21.09 7.16
CA ASN A 148 -0.62 -20.90 6.74
C ASN A 148 -1.43 -20.22 7.83
N PHE A 149 -1.97 -19.06 7.47
CA PHE A 149 -3.08 -18.49 8.21
C PHE A 149 -4.32 -19.32 7.95
N ARG A 150 -5.24 -19.29 8.91
CA ARG A 150 -6.58 -19.81 8.70
C ARG A 150 -7.24 -19.11 7.49
N PRO A 151 -8.22 -19.76 6.84
CA PRO A 151 -9.02 -19.13 5.79
C PRO A 151 -9.55 -17.75 6.23
N VAL A 152 -9.79 -16.88 5.25
CA VAL A 152 -10.34 -15.54 5.53
C VAL A 152 -11.79 -15.67 5.97
N GLU A 153 -12.10 -15.14 7.13
CA GLU A 153 -13.43 -15.16 7.73
C GLU A 153 -13.92 -13.72 7.93
N ILE A 154 -15.23 -13.49 7.77
CA ILE A 154 -15.84 -12.20 8.06
C ILE A 154 -16.02 -12.14 9.58
N ALA A 155 -15.32 -11.24 10.26
CA ALA A 155 -15.52 -11.01 11.69
C ALA A 155 -16.99 -10.62 11.94
N GLY A 156 -17.78 -11.53 12.51
CA GLY A 156 -19.20 -11.29 12.84
C GLY A 156 -20.21 -12.39 12.47
N HIS A 157 -19.78 -13.57 12.02
CA HIS A 157 -20.64 -14.76 11.88
C HIS A 157 -20.07 -15.97 12.60
#